data_AF-A0A494QY62-F1
#
_entry.id   AF-A0A494QY62-F1
#
_cell.length_a   1.000
_cell.length_b   1.000
_cell.length_c   1.000
_cell.angle_alpha   90.00
_cell.angle_beta   90.00
_cell.angle_gamma   90.00
#
_symmetry.space_group_name_H-M   'P 1'
#
loop_
_entity.id
_entity.type
_entity.pdbx_description
1 polymer ?
#
loop_
_entity_poly.entity_id
_entity_poly.type
_entity_poly.pdbx_seq_one_letter_code
_entity_poly.pdbx_strand_id
1 'polypeptide(L)'
;MPEETFLKCYQVGDLDYVAATNEDEARKVLAEMNGDDLSIYVDWDVELVNEAKLDKQWVDEDPPHAQCGCLRQWLAEVTEPTYLMGTEG
;
A
#
# COMPACT_ATOMS: atom_id res chain seq x y z
N MET A 1 -14.99 8.51 -22.18
CA MET A 1 -14.57 9.02 -20.86
C MET A 1 -13.41 8.11 -20.46
N PRO A 2 -12.20 8.63 -20.18
CA PRO A 2 -11.19 7.74 -19.64
C PRO A 2 -11.74 7.22 -18.31
N GLU A 3 -11.74 5.91 -18.13
CA GLU A 3 -12.05 5.30 -16.84
C GLU A 3 -11.02 5.88 -15.88
N GLU A 4 -11.43 6.81 -15.03
CA GLU A 4 -10.61 7.27 -13.91
C GLU A 4 -10.39 6.03 -13.04
N THR A 5 -9.27 5.35 -13.25
CA THR A 5 -8.87 4.21 -12.44
C THR A 5 -8.49 4.77 -11.08
N PHE A 6 -9.48 4.90 -10.20
CA PHE A 6 -9.27 5.39 -8.84
C PHE A 6 -8.46 4.36 -8.06
N LEU A 7 -7.20 4.69 -7.81
CA LEU A 7 -6.35 3.92 -6.92
C LEU A 7 -6.93 3.98 -5.50
N LYS A 8 -6.92 2.83 -4.86
CA LYS A 8 -7.25 2.64 -3.46
C LYS A 8 -6.03 2.08 -2.75
N CYS A 9 -5.97 2.29 -1.44
CA CYS A 9 -4.94 1.69 -0.61
C CYS A 9 -5.43 0.33 -0.11
N TYR A 10 -4.66 -0.71 -0.41
CA TYR A 10 -4.87 -2.07 0.07
C TYR A 10 -3.73 -2.44 1.00
N GLN A 11 -4.05 -3.17 2.06
CA GLN A 11 -3.09 -3.82 2.92
C GLN A 11 -2.92 -5.26 2.43
N VAL A 12 -1.69 -5.67 2.16
CA VAL A 12 -1.34 -7.03 1.71
C VAL A 12 -0.63 -7.71 2.88
N GLY A 13 -1.17 -8.84 3.33
CA GLY A 13 -0.76 -9.44 4.60
C GLY A 13 -0.98 -8.49 5.78
N ASP A 14 -0.05 -8.48 6.73
CA ASP A 14 -0.17 -7.69 7.96
C ASP A 14 0.53 -6.33 7.91
N LEU A 15 1.57 -6.20 7.08
CA LEU A 15 2.54 -5.12 7.22
C LEU A 15 2.66 -4.20 6.00
N ASP A 16 2.24 -4.66 4.81
CA ASP A 16 2.49 -3.96 3.55
C ASP A 16 1.27 -3.21 3.04
N TYR A 17 1.47 -1.97 2.58
CA TYR A 17 0.43 -1.10 2.06
C TYR A 17 0.75 -0.68 0.61
N VAL A 18 -0.23 -0.87 -0.26
CA VAL A 18 -0.07 -0.75 -1.71
C VAL A 18 -1.21 0.07 -2.30
N ALA A 19 -0.89 1.01 -3.18
CA ALA A 19 -1.87 1.66 -4.04
C ALA A 19 -2.16 0.75 -5.22
N ALA A 20 -3.42 0.37 -5.41
CA ALA A 20 -3.86 -0.45 -6.53
C ALA A 20 -5.33 -0.17 -6.85
N THR A 21 -5.82 -0.69 -7.98
CA THR A 21 -7.22 -0.60 -8.38
C THR A 21 -8.05 -1.74 -7.76
N ASN A 22 -7.42 -2.88 -7.52
CA ASN A 22 -8.01 -4.10 -6.98
C ASN A 22 -7.00 -4.93 -6.17
N GLU A 23 -7.47 -5.98 -5.52
CA GLU A 23 -6.66 -6.84 -4.65
C GLU A 23 -5.58 -7.64 -5.39
N ASP A 24 -5.89 -8.19 -6.58
CA ASP A 24 -4.92 -8.93 -7.40
C ASP A 24 -3.75 -8.04 -7.84
N GLU A 25 -4.05 -6.79 -8.21
CA GLU A 25 -3.04 -5.81 -8.55
C GLU A 25 -2.19 -5.40 -7.34
N ALA A 26 -2.77 -5.31 -6.15
CA ALA A 26 -2.01 -5.06 -4.93
C ALA A 26 -0.97 -6.17 -4.66
N ARG A 27 -1.34 -7.44 -4.82
CA ARG A 27 -0.41 -8.59 -4.72
C ARG A 27 0.67 -8.52 -5.80
N LYS A 28 0.29 -8.17 -7.02
CA LYS A 28 1.21 -8.04 -8.15
C LYS A 28 2.27 -6.97 -7.90
N VAL A 29 1.87 -5.79 -7.45
CA VAL A 29 2.78 -4.69 -7.14
C VAL A 29 3.75 -5.08 -6.02
N LEU A 30 3.29 -5.78 -4.98
CA LEU A 30 4.17 -6.26 -3.90
C LEU A 30 5.18 -7.30 -4.43
N ALA A 31 4.73 -8.27 -5.22
CA ALA A 31 5.61 -9.27 -5.83
C ALA A 31 6.66 -8.61 -6.73
N GLU A 32 6.26 -7.64 -7.56
CA GLU A 32 7.17 -6.89 -8.43
C GLU A 32 8.18 -6.06 -7.63
N MET A 33 7.76 -5.44 -6.53
CA MET A 33 8.63 -4.64 -5.65
C MET A 33 9.71 -5.51 -4.98
N ASN A 34 9.36 -6.71 -4.53
CA ASN A 34 10.29 -7.67 -3.94
C ASN A 34 11.12 -8.45 -4.97
N GLY A 35 10.75 -8.39 -6.26
CA GLY A 35 11.38 -9.19 -7.32
C GLY A 35 11.02 -10.68 -7.26
N ASP A 36 9.87 -10.98 -6.66
CA ASP A 36 9.38 -12.32 -6.40
C ASP A 36 8.32 -12.76 -7.44
N ASP A 37 8.01 -14.05 -7.43
CA ASP A 37 6.91 -14.60 -8.23
C ASP A 37 5.55 -14.34 -7.56
N LEU A 38 4.55 -13.96 -8.34
CA LEU A 38 3.19 -13.68 -7.85
C LEU A 38 2.56 -14.88 -7.13
N SER A 39 2.94 -16.11 -7.49
CA SER A 39 2.46 -17.33 -6.81
C SER A 39 2.80 -17.38 -5.32
N ILE A 40 3.79 -16.60 -4.85
CA ILE A 40 4.13 -16.49 -3.42
C ILE A 40 3.03 -15.72 -2.65
N TYR A 41 2.37 -14.76 -3.32
CA TYR A 41 1.42 -13.84 -2.72
C TYR A 41 -0.05 -14.17 -3.03
N VAL A 42 -0.30 -15.18 -3.87
CA VAL A 42 -1.66 -15.53 -4.33
C VAL A 42 -2.61 -15.87 -3.17
N ASP A 43 -2.09 -16.50 -2.12
CA ASP A 43 -2.85 -16.89 -0.93
C ASP A 43 -2.78 -15.84 0.19
N TRP A 44 -2.12 -14.69 -0.03
CA TRP A 44 -2.06 -13.64 0.97
C TRP A 44 -3.38 -12.90 1.05
N ASP A 45 -3.82 -12.64 2.28
CA ASP A 45 -4.95 -11.77 2.55
C ASP A 45 -4.67 -10.36 2.04
N VAL A 46 -5.68 -9.77 1.41
CA VAL A 46 -5.64 -8.39 0.94
C VAL A 46 -6.91 -7.70 1.38
N GLU A 47 -6.76 -6.61 2.11
CA GLU A 47 -7.88 -5.87 2.67
C GLU A 47 -7.83 -4.41 2.25
N LEU A 48 -8.99 -3.84 1.97
CA LEU A 48 -9.09 -2.40 1.72
C LEU A 48 -8.81 -1.64 3.02
N VAL A 49 -7.86 -0.71 2.96
CA VAL A 49 -7.51 0.10 4.12
C VAL A 49 -8.66 1.04 4.47
N ASN A 50 -9.09 1.00 5.73
CA ASN A 50 -10.16 1.87 6.22
C ASN A 50 -9.70 3.33 6.38
N GLU A 51 -10.65 4.26 6.47
CA GLU A 51 -10.34 5.70 6.57
C GLU A 51 -9.47 6.06 7.77
N ALA A 52 -9.72 5.45 8.94
CA ALA A 52 -8.94 5.73 10.14
C ALA A 52 -7.45 5.38 9.96
N LYS A 53 -7.15 4.32 9.21
CA LYS A 53 -5.79 3.88 8.90
C LYS A 53 -5.17 4.67 7.76
N LEU A 54 -5.98 5.14 6.80
CA LEU A 54 -5.56 6.08 5.76
C LEU A 54 -5.07 7.41 6.34
N ASP A 55 -5.78 7.93 7.35
CA ASP A 55 -5.49 9.20 8.01
C ASP A 55 -4.52 9.08 9.19
N LYS A 56 -4.11 7.85 9.54
CA LYS A 56 -3.14 7.60 10.60
C LYS A 56 -1.82 8.25 10.23
N GLN A 57 -1.29 9.08 11.12
CA GLN A 57 0.05 9.65 10.99
C GLN A 57 1.10 8.56 11.21
N TRP A 58 1.96 8.37 10.22
CA TRP A 58 3.13 7.50 10.31
C TRP A 58 4.30 8.28 10.88
N VAL A 59 5.11 7.57 11.67
CA VAL A 59 6.33 8.06 12.29
C VAL A 59 7.47 7.14 11.92
N ASP A 60 8.63 7.73 11.71
CA ASP A 60 9.86 6.99 11.45
C ASP A 60 10.28 6.19 12.69
N GLU A 61 10.87 5.02 12.48
CA GLU A 61 11.37 4.18 13.58
C GLU A 61 12.71 4.70 14.13
N ASP A 62 13.47 5.45 13.34
CA ASP A 62 14.70 6.10 13.79
C ASP A 62 14.40 7.37 14.61
N PRO A 63 15.06 7.57 15.77
CA PRO A 63 14.98 8.81 16.52
C PRO A 63 15.38 10.01 15.65
N PRO A 64 14.60 11.11 15.64
CA PRO A 64 13.63 11.51 16.65
C PRO A 64 12.17 11.09 16.39
N HIS A 65 11.91 10.02 15.63
CA HIS A 65 10.56 9.58 15.22
C HIS A 65 9.80 10.67 14.47
N ALA A 66 10.43 11.20 13.42
CA ALA A 66 9.85 12.24 12.61
C ALA A 66 8.54 11.76 11.97
N GLN A 67 7.58 12.67 11.81
CA GLN A 67 6.35 12.37 11.08
C GLN A 67 6.63 12.21 9.59
N CYS A 68 6.27 11.06 9.01
CA CYS A 68 6.55 10.72 7.60
C CYS A 68 5.39 11.05 6.65
N GLY A 69 4.17 11.18 7.19
CA GLY A 69 2.95 11.43 6.43
C GLY A 69 1.85 10.43 6.78
N CYS A 70 0.81 10.36 5.95
CA CYS A 70 -0.22 9.33 6.05
C CYS A 70 -0.47 8.67 4.70
N LEU A 71 -1.05 7.46 4.72
CA LEU A 71 -1.36 6.71 3.50
C LEU A 71 -2.27 7.52 2.55
N ARG A 72 -3.18 8.37 3.08
CA ARG A 72 -4.03 9.23 2.25
C ARG A 72 -3.22 10.25 1.45
N GLN A 73 -2.16 10.82 2.04
CA GLN A 73 -1.28 11.76 1.36
C GLN A 73 -0.53 11.05 0.25
N TRP A 74 0.14 9.94 0.56
CA TRP A 74 0.91 9.19 -0.44
C TRP A 74 0.02 8.63 -1.56
N LEU A 75 -1.19 8.16 -1.24
CA LEU A 75 -2.17 7.72 -2.25
C LEU A 75 -2.57 8.84 -3.21
N ALA A 76 -2.64 10.09 -2.73
CA ALA A 76 -2.98 11.24 -3.57
C ALA A 76 -1.82 11.70 -4.48
N GLU A 77 -0.58 11.32 -4.16
CA GLU A 77 0.61 11.66 -4.94
C GLU A 77 0.86 10.68 -6.09
N VAL A 78 0.24 9.50 -6.07
CA VAL A 78 0.46 8.44 -7.05
C VAL A 78 -0.69 8.37 -8.07
N THR A 79 -0.33 8.16 -9.33
CA THR A 79 -1.28 7.99 -10.43
C THR A 79 -1.29 6.58 -11.01
N GLU A 80 -0.34 5.74 -10.59
CA GLU A 80 -0.18 4.36 -11.02
C GLU A 80 -0.06 3.43 -9.81
N PRO A 81 -0.45 2.15 -9.92
CA PRO A 81 -0.31 1.18 -8.85
C PRO A 81 1.15 1.09 -8.37
N THR A 82 1.36 1.26 -7.07
CA THR A 82 2.71 1.31 -6.49
C THR A 82 2.69 0.93 -5.02
N TYR A 83 3.83 0.43 -4.53
CA TYR A 83 4.07 0.24 -3.11
C TYR A 83 4.07 1.61 -2.42
N LEU A 84 3.38 1.71 -1.28
CA LEU A 84 3.31 2.95 -0.50
C LEU A 84 4.24 2.89 0.71
N MET A 85 4.05 1.88 1.57
CA MET A 85 4.76 1.79 2.84
C MET A 85 4.62 0.38 3.44
N GLY A 86 5.57 0.01 4.30
CA GLY A 86 5.49 -1.17 5.15
C GLY A 86 5.80 -0.79 6.60
N THR A 87 5.33 -1.59 7.54
CA THR A 87 5.79 -1.53 8.94
C THR A 87 6.74 -2.69 9.22
N GLU A 88 7.87 -2.46 9.89
CA GLU A 88 8.62 -3.57 10.46
C GLU A 88 7.83 -4.16 11.65
N GLY A 89 7.75 -5.49 11.72
CA GLY A 89 7.04 -6.24 12.75
C GLY A 89 7.95 -6.73 13.87
#